data_AF-A0A7K4AIC4-F1
#
_entry.id   AF-A0A7K4AIC4-F1
#
_cell.length_a   1.000
_cell.length_b   1.000
_cell.length_c   1.000
_cell.angle_alpha   90.00
_cell.angle_beta   90.00
_cell.angle_gamma   90.00
#
_symmetry.space_group_name_H-M   'P 1'
#
loop_
_entity.id
_entity.type
_entity.pdbx_description
1 polymer ?
#
loop_
_entity_poly.entity_id
_entity_poly.type
_entity_poly.pdbx_seq_one_letter_code
_entity_poly.pdbx_strand_id
1 'polypeptide(L)'
;MILRAFDPWKSELCTCPAKLSLNPYTGCPHGCLYCYASSYIPRFHSCRPKVDLLRRLDREAAKVVPGLFIAISNSSDPYPPIEKELGLTRGCLRILKERNFRVQIVTKSDLVTRDIDLLAAMKAAVAVTVTTLDDSLSLRLEPGAPSPKRRLFALNELSRAGIPLSARIDPIIPGINDCGIEDLVYSLHSAGVRHITSSTYKARPDSIKKITAAFPEEGAALKALFSRGGRYSGSSYLPADLRRSILEDVASHAHQTGITFSTCREGFAFEEGISCDGSHLLPL
;
A
#
# COMPACT_ATOMS: atom_id res chain seq x y z
N MET A 1 7.31 20.72 9.01
CA MET A 1 6.10 20.33 8.28
C MET A 1 5.86 18.83 8.38
N ILE A 2 4.70 18.46 8.94
CA ILE A 2 4.11 17.13 9.01
C ILE A 2 3.28 16.82 7.77
N LEU A 3 2.44 17.76 7.33
CA LEU A 3 1.69 17.68 6.07
C LEU A 3 2.59 18.13 4.92
N ARG A 4 2.75 17.32 3.89
CA ARG A 4 3.57 17.66 2.72
C ARG A 4 2.81 17.35 1.45
N ALA A 5 3.08 18.06 0.37
CA ALA A 5 2.62 17.63 -0.95
C ALA A 5 3.13 16.19 -1.22
N PHE A 6 2.26 15.34 -1.74
CA PHE A 6 2.62 14.00 -2.18
C PHE A 6 3.54 14.11 -3.39
N ASP A 7 4.77 13.64 -3.24
CA ASP A 7 5.78 13.61 -4.29
C ASP A 7 6.45 12.22 -4.32
N PRO A 8 6.08 11.34 -5.27
CA PRO A 8 6.68 10.02 -5.44
C PRO A 8 8.00 10.11 -6.23
N TRP A 9 8.96 10.89 -5.72
CA TRP A 9 10.26 11.18 -6.34
C TRP A 9 10.15 11.74 -7.76
N LYS A 10 9.16 12.59 -8.02
CA LYS A 10 8.87 13.17 -9.33
C LYS A 10 8.76 12.11 -10.43
N SER A 11 8.30 10.90 -10.07
CA SER A 11 8.18 9.78 -10.99
C SER A 11 7.12 10.09 -12.04
N GLU A 12 7.53 10.17 -13.31
CA GLU A 12 6.64 10.32 -14.46
C GLU A 12 5.64 9.14 -14.60
N LEU A 13 5.99 7.98 -14.04
CA LEU A 13 5.12 6.80 -14.04
C LEU A 13 3.99 6.85 -12.98
N CYS A 14 3.97 7.84 -12.07
CA CYS A 14 2.93 7.90 -11.05
C CYS A 14 1.69 8.62 -11.59
N THR A 15 0.55 7.94 -11.55
CA THR A 15 -0.75 8.45 -12.02
C THR A 15 -1.64 8.96 -10.90
N CYS A 16 -1.20 8.84 -9.65
CA CYS A 16 -2.00 9.22 -8.50
C CYS A 16 -2.16 10.76 -8.43
N PRO A 17 -3.36 11.30 -8.13
CA PRO A 17 -3.61 12.73 -8.12
C PRO A 17 -2.84 13.49 -7.04
N ALA A 18 -2.81 14.82 -7.21
CA ALA A 18 -2.28 15.75 -6.22
C ALA A 18 -3.03 15.62 -4.89
N LYS A 19 -2.25 15.49 -3.81
CA LYS A 19 -2.76 15.28 -2.45
C LYS A 19 -1.69 15.65 -1.43
N LEU A 20 -2.09 15.69 -0.16
CA LEU A 20 -1.15 15.79 0.95
C LEU A 20 -0.76 14.40 1.46
N SER A 21 0.41 14.31 2.07
CA SER A 21 0.97 13.13 2.69
C SER A 21 1.19 13.39 4.17
N LEU A 22 0.70 12.47 5.01
CA LEU A 22 0.88 12.46 6.45
C LEU A 22 1.52 11.14 6.84
N ASN A 23 2.56 11.16 7.67
CA ASN A 23 3.19 9.93 8.16
C ASN A 23 3.26 10.01 9.69
N PRO A 24 2.43 9.30 10.45
CA PRO A 24 2.50 9.31 11.92
C PRO A 24 3.83 8.72 12.44
N TYR A 25 4.37 7.76 11.69
CA TYR A 25 5.59 7.01 12.00
C TYR A 25 6.65 7.16 10.93
N THR A 26 7.91 6.98 11.33
CA THR A 26 9.07 6.82 10.43
C THR A 26 9.63 5.41 10.58
N GLY A 27 9.77 4.71 9.46
CA GLY A 27 10.10 3.27 9.48
C GLY A 27 8.88 2.38 9.64
N CYS A 28 9.06 1.08 9.43
CA CYS A 28 8.02 0.07 9.53
C CYS A 28 8.63 -1.27 10.02
N PRO A 29 8.08 -1.89 11.08
CA PRO A 29 8.63 -3.13 11.63
C PRO A 29 8.14 -4.39 10.92
N HIS A 30 7.26 -4.27 9.91
CA HIS A 30 6.73 -5.42 9.15
C HIS A 30 7.82 -6.24 8.44
N GLY A 31 8.99 -5.64 8.16
CA GLY A 31 10.15 -6.40 7.67
C GLY A 31 10.02 -6.93 6.24
N CYS A 32 9.13 -6.37 5.41
CA CYS A 32 8.89 -6.88 4.05
C CYS A 32 10.19 -6.91 3.24
N LEU A 33 10.55 -8.07 2.69
CA LEU A 33 11.83 -8.25 1.98
C LEU A 33 11.93 -7.35 0.75
N TYR A 34 10.80 -7.14 0.07
CA TYR A 34 10.67 -6.30 -1.14
C TYR A 34 10.51 -4.80 -0.85
N CYS A 35 10.52 -4.36 0.42
CA CYS A 35 10.19 -2.98 0.77
C CYS A 35 11.16 -1.97 0.12
N TYR A 36 10.64 -1.08 -0.72
CA TYR A 36 11.47 -0.03 -1.33
C TYR A 36 11.86 1.06 -0.33
N ALA A 37 11.08 1.27 0.74
CA ALA A 37 11.33 2.34 1.71
C ALA A 37 12.58 2.10 2.57
N SER A 38 13.01 0.84 2.73
CA SER A 38 14.25 0.53 3.43
C SER A 38 15.50 1.03 2.70
N SER A 39 15.40 1.36 1.41
CA SER A 39 16.54 1.82 0.62
C SER A 39 16.91 3.30 0.87
N TYR A 40 16.03 4.10 1.45
CA TYR A 40 16.27 5.55 1.68
C TYR A 40 15.90 6.03 3.08
N ILE A 41 15.28 5.19 3.93
CA ILE A 41 15.01 5.53 5.32
C ILE A 41 16.00 4.78 6.22
N PRO A 42 16.92 5.49 6.90
CA PRO A 42 17.86 4.87 7.82
C PRO A 42 17.15 4.16 8.98
N ARG A 43 17.68 2.99 9.37
CA ARG A 43 17.14 2.15 10.44
C ARG A 43 15.64 1.90 10.24
N PHE A 44 15.24 1.49 9.03
CA PHE A 44 13.84 1.41 8.61
C PHE A 44 12.98 0.49 9.51
N HIS A 45 13.53 -0.64 9.95
CA HIS A 45 12.80 -1.58 10.82
C HIS A 45 12.60 -1.07 12.26
N SER A 46 13.41 -0.08 12.69
CA SER A 46 13.19 0.62 13.95
C SER A 46 12.10 1.67 13.72
N CYS A 47 10.84 1.29 13.94
CA CYS A 47 9.72 2.21 13.82
C CYS A 47 9.79 3.28 14.91
N ARG A 48 9.62 4.55 14.54
CA ARG A 48 9.74 5.69 15.45
C ARG A 48 8.54 6.64 15.31
N PRO A 49 7.88 7.04 16.41
CA PRO A 49 6.85 8.06 16.36
C PRO A 49 7.44 9.43 15.97
N LYS A 50 6.66 10.28 15.30
CA LYS A 50 7.08 11.66 15.08
C LYS A 50 6.86 12.51 16.34
N VAL A 51 7.90 13.25 16.74
CA VAL A 51 7.86 14.16 17.90
C VAL A 51 6.77 15.22 17.72
N ASP A 52 5.97 15.41 18.77
CA ASP A 52 4.84 16.34 18.84
C ASP A 52 3.84 16.22 17.68
N LEU A 53 3.64 15.00 17.15
CA LEU A 53 2.86 14.77 15.94
C LEU A 53 1.49 15.45 15.98
N LEU A 54 0.69 15.19 17.02
CA LEU A 54 -0.70 15.66 17.10
C LEU A 54 -0.78 17.18 17.19
N ARG A 55 0.02 17.79 18.10
CA ARG A 55 0.12 19.25 18.24
C ARG A 55 0.52 19.93 16.94
N ARG A 56 1.50 19.35 16.24
CA ARG A 56 1.99 19.90 14.97
C ARG A 56 0.99 19.71 13.84
N LEU A 57 0.31 18.56 13.77
CA LEU A 57 -0.73 18.29 12.80
C LEU A 57 -1.89 19.25 12.99
N ASP A 58 -2.38 19.45 14.21
CA ASP A 58 -3.50 20.36 14.48
C ASP A 58 -3.21 21.78 13.98
N ARG A 59 -2.03 22.33 14.35
CA ARG A 59 -1.58 23.65 13.90
C ARG A 59 -1.41 23.76 12.39
N GLU A 60 -0.88 22.72 11.73
CA GLU A 60 -0.68 22.73 10.28
C GLU A 60 -2.01 22.57 9.54
N ALA A 61 -2.88 21.65 9.98
CA ALA A 61 -4.19 21.38 9.39
C ALA A 61 -5.15 22.58 9.49
N ALA A 62 -5.04 23.40 10.54
CA ALA A 62 -5.80 24.64 10.68
C ALA A 62 -5.51 25.68 9.58
N LYS A 63 -4.40 25.54 8.85
CA LYS A 63 -3.99 26.45 7.77
C LYS A 63 -4.27 25.88 6.38
N VAL A 64 -4.82 24.67 6.31
CA VAL A 64 -5.05 23.95 5.06
C VAL A 64 -6.54 23.99 4.75
N VAL A 65 -6.87 24.15 3.48
CA VAL A 65 -8.27 24.18 3.01
C VAL A 65 -8.97 22.87 3.39
N PRO A 66 -10.13 22.92 4.09
CA PRO A 66 -10.95 21.73 4.37
C PRO A 66 -11.32 20.95 3.11
N GLY A 67 -11.54 19.64 3.23
CA GLY A 67 -11.92 18.78 2.11
C GLY A 67 -10.76 18.29 1.24
N LEU A 68 -9.53 18.77 1.46
CA LEU A 68 -8.35 18.24 0.76
C LEU A 68 -8.12 16.75 1.08
N PHE A 69 -7.54 16.06 0.11
CA PHE A 69 -7.19 14.65 0.20
C PHE A 69 -5.83 14.48 0.89
N ILE A 70 -5.79 13.69 1.97
CA ILE A 70 -4.59 13.27 2.69
C ILE A 70 -4.40 11.76 2.57
N ALA A 71 -3.27 11.33 2.00
CA ALA A 71 -2.82 9.94 2.10
C ALA A 71 -1.93 9.75 3.34
N ILE A 72 -2.24 8.73 4.13
CA ILE A 72 -1.50 8.39 5.34
C ILE A 72 -0.52 7.25 5.06
N SER A 73 0.76 7.49 5.39
CA SER A 73 1.83 6.51 5.45
C SER A 73 2.23 5.85 4.12
N ASN A 74 2.52 6.65 3.09
CA ASN A 74 3.10 6.16 1.82
C ASN A 74 4.58 5.70 1.92
N SER A 75 5.21 5.72 3.09
CA SER A 75 6.62 5.29 3.28
C SER A 75 6.87 4.68 4.66
N SER A 76 5.79 4.25 5.31
CA SER A 76 5.75 3.56 6.60
C SER A 76 4.45 2.77 6.64
N ASP A 77 4.06 2.23 7.80
CA ASP A 77 2.69 1.75 8.00
C ASP A 77 2.03 2.68 9.04
N PRO A 78 0.73 3.04 8.89
CA PRO A 78 0.03 3.84 9.89
C PRO A 78 -0.31 3.04 11.16
N TYR A 79 -0.27 1.71 11.11
CA TYR A 79 -0.66 0.83 12.21
C TYR A 79 0.45 -0.17 12.60
N PRO A 80 1.68 0.29 12.87
CA PRO A 80 2.72 -0.59 13.43
C PRO A 80 2.30 -1.09 14.83
N PRO A 81 2.91 -2.14 15.39
CA PRO A 81 2.57 -2.64 16.73
C PRO A 81 2.53 -1.56 17.82
N ILE A 82 3.44 -0.58 17.78
CA ILE A 82 3.48 0.54 18.74
C ILE A 82 2.26 1.49 18.66
N GLU A 83 1.47 1.46 17.57
CA GLU A 83 0.21 2.21 17.46
C GLU A 83 -0.87 1.69 18.42
N LYS A 84 -0.77 0.43 18.88
CA LYS A 84 -1.70 -0.12 19.88
C LYS A 84 -1.70 0.70 21.17
N GLU A 85 -0.52 1.13 21.59
CA GLU A 85 -0.30 1.89 22.82
C GLU A 85 -0.34 3.40 22.58
N LEU A 86 0.30 3.87 21.49
CA LEU A 86 0.50 5.30 21.28
C LEU A 86 -0.72 6.02 20.68
N GLY A 87 -1.57 5.33 19.92
CA GLY A 87 -2.79 5.91 19.33
C GLY A 87 -2.55 7.14 18.45
N LEU A 88 -1.39 7.26 17.80
CA LEU A 88 -1.02 8.44 17.04
C LEU A 88 -1.80 8.55 15.73
N THR A 89 -1.97 7.43 15.02
CA THR A 89 -2.82 7.40 13.83
C THR A 89 -4.26 7.70 14.19
N ARG A 90 -4.78 7.10 15.27
CA ARG A 90 -6.13 7.42 15.77
C ARG A 90 -6.27 8.90 16.11
N GLY A 91 -5.29 9.49 16.79
CA GLY A 91 -5.26 10.92 17.10
C GLY A 91 -5.24 11.80 15.85
N CYS A 92 -4.48 11.41 14.82
CA CYS A 92 -4.51 12.08 13.53
C CYS A 92 -5.89 12.02 12.89
N LEU A 93 -6.55 10.85 12.89
CA LEU A 93 -7.89 10.68 12.32
C LEU A 93 -8.92 11.59 13.00
N ARG A 94 -8.84 11.77 14.33
CA ARG A 94 -9.72 12.70 15.06
C ARG A 94 -9.55 14.15 14.58
N ILE A 95 -8.31 14.64 14.52
CA ILE A 95 -8.01 16.00 14.04
C ILE A 95 -8.48 16.20 12.60
N LEU A 96 -8.24 15.21 11.74
CA LEU A 96 -8.60 15.28 10.32
C LEU A 96 -10.11 15.23 10.10
N LYS A 97 -10.83 14.42 10.89
CA LYS A 97 -12.29 14.34 10.90
C LYS A 97 -12.92 15.67 11.31
N GLU A 98 -12.46 16.28 12.41
CA GLU A 98 -12.96 17.58 12.90
C GLU A 98 -12.82 18.71 11.87
N ARG A 99 -11.88 18.58 10.93
CA ARG A 99 -11.60 19.54 9.87
C ARG A 99 -12.10 19.11 8.50
N ASN A 100 -12.93 18.07 8.43
CA ASN A 100 -13.55 17.56 7.20
C ASN A 100 -12.54 17.21 6.08
N PHE A 101 -11.38 16.65 6.44
CA PHE A 101 -10.43 16.13 5.46
C PHE A 101 -10.90 14.79 4.90
N ARG A 102 -10.54 14.52 3.63
CA ARG A 102 -10.68 13.21 3.00
C ARG A 102 -9.41 12.41 3.25
N VAL A 103 -9.52 11.18 3.72
CA VAL A 103 -8.36 10.37 4.16
C VAL A 103 -8.29 9.05 3.41
N GLN A 104 -7.11 8.76 2.86
CA GLN A 104 -6.77 7.41 2.43
C GLN A 104 -5.76 6.80 3.38
N ILE A 105 -6.00 5.56 3.78
CA ILE A 105 -5.07 4.73 4.52
C ILE A 105 -4.54 3.63 3.60
N VAL A 106 -3.24 3.35 3.65
CA VAL A 106 -2.65 2.14 3.08
C VAL A 106 -1.94 1.39 4.21
N THR A 107 -2.30 0.12 4.44
CA THR A 107 -1.73 -0.67 5.54
C THR A 107 -1.65 -2.17 5.22
N LYS A 108 -0.84 -2.90 5.98
CA LYS A 108 -0.91 -4.37 6.12
C LYS A 108 -1.53 -4.81 7.44
N SER A 109 -1.78 -3.88 8.35
CA SER A 109 -2.16 -4.15 9.72
C SER A 109 -3.67 -4.33 9.86
N ASP A 110 -4.09 -5.37 10.58
CA ASP A 110 -5.49 -5.56 10.96
C ASP A 110 -5.94 -4.61 12.09
N LEU A 111 -5.00 -3.91 12.74
CA LEU A 111 -5.29 -2.91 13.78
C LEU A 111 -6.12 -1.73 13.27
N VAL A 112 -6.17 -1.51 11.95
CA VAL A 112 -7.06 -0.50 11.34
C VAL A 112 -8.53 -0.68 11.73
N THR A 113 -8.96 -1.91 12.03
CA THR A 113 -10.32 -2.22 12.49
C THR A 113 -10.70 -1.54 13.81
N ARG A 114 -9.71 -1.23 14.67
CA ARG A 114 -9.93 -0.46 15.91
C ARG A 114 -10.53 0.92 15.63
N ASP A 115 -10.19 1.52 14.49
CA ASP A 115 -10.54 2.89 14.16
C ASP A 115 -11.74 2.98 13.19
N ILE A 116 -12.52 1.91 13.04
CA ILE A 116 -13.76 1.86 12.26
C ILE A 116 -14.73 2.99 12.66
N ASP A 117 -14.85 3.28 13.97
CA ASP A 117 -15.74 4.33 14.49
C ASP A 117 -15.41 5.73 13.94
N LEU A 118 -14.12 6.00 13.70
CA LEU A 118 -13.66 7.25 13.09
C LEU A 118 -13.76 7.21 11.58
N LEU A 119 -13.32 6.11 10.96
CA LEU A 119 -13.26 5.95 9.51
C LEU A 119 -14.66 5.95 8.87
N ALA A 120 -15.62 5.26 9.48
CA ALA A 120 -17.01 5.25 9.01
C ALA A 120 -17.71 6.60 9.18
N ALA A 121 -17.24 7.42 10.12
CA ALA A 121 -17.79 8.74 10.42
C ALA A 121 -17.06 9.90 9.72
N MET A 122 -16.19 9.61 8.75
CA MET A 122 -15.50 10.61 7.94
C MET A 122 -15.38 10.17 6.48
N LYS A 123 -14.93 11.05 5.60
CA LYS A 123 -14.67 10.71 4.19
C LYS A 123 -13.36 9.92 4.08
N ALA A 124 -13.41 8.63 4.36
CA ALA A 124 -12.25 7.75 4.35
C ALA A 124 -12.34 6.64 3.29
N ALA A 125 -11.18 6.18 2.83
CA ALA A 125 -11.02 4.92 2.10
C ALA A 125 -9.80 4.17 2.64
N VAL A 126 -9.86 2.84 2.67
CA VAL A 126 -8.77 2.00 3.19
C VAL A 126 -8.29 1.03 2.12
N ALA A 127 -6.98 1.03 1.90
CA ALA A 127 -6.28 0.05 1.09
C ALA A 127 -5.55 -0.95 2.00
N VAL A 128 -5.87 -2.24 1.88
CA VAL A 128 -5.14 -3.30 2.59
C VAL A 128 -4.26 -4.07 1.60
N THR A 129 -2.97 -4.23 1.92
CA THR A 129 -2.05 -5.00 1.06
C THR A 129 -2.15 -6.50 1.37
N VAL A 130 -2.54 -7.30 0.39
CA VAL A 130 -2.58 -8.76 0.44
C VAL A 130 -1.84 -9.29 -0.79
N THR A 131 -0.67 -9.87 -0.59
CA THR A 131 0.26 -10.27 -1.68
C THR A 131 0.15 -11.75 -2.04
N THR A 132 -0.43 -12.57 -1.17
CA THR A 132 -0.67 -14.00 -1.34
C THR A 132 -1.72 -14.46 -0.32
N LEU A 133 -2.38 -15.59 -0.58
CA LEU A 133 -3.22 -16.31 0.40
C LEU A 133 -2.44 -17.33 1.23
N ASP A 134 -1.20 -17.65 0.84
CA ASP A 134 -0.34 -18.61 1.53
C ASP A 134 0.33 -17.96 2.75
N ASP A 135 -0.08 -18.39 3.94
CA ASP A 135 0.46 -17.91 5.22
C ASP A 135 1.97 -18.18 5.36
N SER A 136 2.48 -19.30 4.83
CA SER A 136 3.90 -19.68 4.90
C SER A 136 4.75 -18.79 4.00
N LEU A 137 4.28 -18.51 2.79
CA LEU A 137 4.91 -17.59 1.86
C LEU A 137 4.88 -16.15 2.39
N SER A 138 3.73 -15.72 2.93
CA SER A 138 3.59 -14.40 3.52
C SER A 138 4.55 -14.22 4.71
N LEU A 139 4.71 -15.22 5.58
CA LEU A 139 5.66 -15.17 6.68
C LEU A 139 7.12 -15.02 6.21
N ARG A 140 7.49 -15.68 5.09
CA ARG A 140 8.83 -15.52 4.50
C ARG A 140 9.03 -14.13 3.87
N LEU A 141 8.03 -13.60 3.16
CA LEU A 141 8.11 -12.31 2.48
C LEU A 141 7.95 -11.10 3.41
N GLU A 142 7.11 -11.23 4.43
CA GLU A 142 6.57 -10.15 5.26
C GLU A 142 6.52 -10.55 6.75
N PRO A 143 7.67 -10.96 7.35
CA PRO A 143 7.72 -11.69 8.62
C PRO A 143 7.10 -10.98 9.82
N GLY A 144 7.03 -9.64 9.81
CA GLY A 144 6.44 -8.85 10.88
C GLY A 144 5.03 -8.34 10.58
N ALA A 145 4.46 -8.64 9.41
CA ALA A 145 3.10 -8.23 9.05
C ALA A 145 2.07 -9.28 9.49
N PRO A 146 0.80 -8.91 9.75
CA PRO A 146 -0.26 -9.89 10.01
C PRO A 146 -0.45 -10.86 8.86
N SER A 147 -0.90 -12.08 9.15
CA SER A 147 -1.13 -13.10 8.11
C SER A 147 -2.20 -12.66 7.10
N PRO A 148 -2.17 -13.18 5.85
CA PRO A 148 -3.21 -12.99 4.85
C PRO A 148 -4.63 -13.16 5.42
N LYS A 149 -4.86 -14.20 6.23
CA LYS A 149 -6.15 -14.44 6.89
C LYS A 149 -6.59 -13.27 7.78
N ARG A 150 -5.69 -12.67 8.56
CA ARG A 150 -6.01 -11.50 9.40
C ARG A 150 -6.28 -10.24 8.56
N ARG A 151 -5.61 -10.09 7.42
CA ARG A 151 -5.85 -8.97 6.50
C ARG A 151 -7.20 -9.09 5.80
N LEU A 152 -7.58 -10.30 5.37
CA LEU A 152 -8.91 -10.58 4.83
C LEU A 152 -10.00 -10.38 5.88
N PHE A 153 -9.75 -10.77 7.14
CA PHE A 153 -10.65 -10.46 8.25
C PHE A 153 -10.84 -8.95 8.41
N ALA A 154 -9.76 -8.17 8.41
CA ALA A 154 -9.84 -6.72 8.50
C ALA A 154 -10.63 -6.10 7.35
N LEU A 155 -10.44 -6.57 6.10
CA LEU A 155 -11.23 -6.15 4.95
C LEU A 155 -12.73 -6.43 5.16
N ASN A 156 -13.10 -7.61 5.62
CA ASN A 156 -14.50 -7.95 5.91
C ASN A 156 -15.13 -7.02 6.96
N GLU A 157 -14.43 -6.75 8.07
CA GLU A 157 -14.93 -5.86 9.12
C GLU A 157 -15.09 -4.42 8.65
N LEU A 158 -14.13 -3.91 7.88
CA LEU A 158 -14.21 -2.57 7.28
C LEU A 158 -15.36 -2.49 6.26
N SER A 159 -15.58 -3.54 5.46
CA SER A 159 -16.65 -3.62 4.48
C SER A 159 -18.02 -3.59 5.13
N ARG A 160 -18.21 -4.36 6.23
CA ARG A 160 -19.43 -4.36 7.04
C ARG A 160 -19.77 -2.98 7.61
N ALA A 161 -18.75 -2.17 7.90
CA ALA A 161 -18.91 -0.79 8.36
C ALA A 161 -19.18 0.22 7.21
N GLY A 162 -19.29 -0.24 5.96
CA GLY A 162 -19.56 0.61 4.81
C GLY A 162 -18.36 1.45 4.34
N ILE A 163 -17.15 1.15 4.83
CA ILE A 163 -15.94 1.89 4.46
C ILE A 163 -15.53 1.49 3.03
N PRO A 164 -15.29 2.44 2.11
CA PRO A 164 -14.73 2.15 0.80
C PRO A 164 -13.38 1.43 0.87
N LEU A 165 -13.28 0.28 0.20
CA LEU A 165 -12.09 -0.58 0.23
C LEU A 165 -11.42 -0.72 -1.13
N SER A 166 -10.09 -0.61 -1.09
CA SER A 166 -9.22 -1.17 -2.12
C SER A 166 -8.27 -2.22 -1.52
N ALA A 167 -7.70 -3.04 -2.39
CA ALA A 167 -6.63 -3.95 -2.02
C ALA A 167 -5.40 -3.69 -2.88
N ARG A 168 -4.23 -4.01 -2.34
CA ARG A 168 -2.99 -3.96 -3.09
C ARG A 168 -2.40 -5.37 -3.20
N ILE A 169 -2.31 -5.88 -4.42
CA ILE A 169 -1.49 -7.04 -4.78
C ILE A 169 -0.16 -6.48 -5.27
N ASP A 170 0.56 -5.83 -4.36
CA ASP A 170 1.72 -5.01 -4.70
C ASP A 170 2.88 -5.26 -3.72
N PRO A 171 3.98 -5.91 -4.17
CA PRO A 171 4.27 -6.33 -5.54
C PRO A 171 3.87 -7.78 -5.88
N ILE A 172 3.77 -8.07 -7.17
CA ILE A 172 3.92 -9.41 -7.75
C ILE A 172 5.39 -9.64 -8.09
N ILE A 173 5.94 -10.74 -7.59
CA ILE A 173 7.34 -11.15 -7.73
C ILE A 173 7.34 -12.50 -8.49
N PRO A 174 7.83 -12.51 -9.76
CA PRO A 174 7.82 -13.71 -10.58
C PRO A 174 8.49 -14.91 -9.92
N GLY A 175 7.85 -16.08 -10.00
CA GLY A 175 8.26 -17.33 -9.39
C GLY A 175 8.07 -17.42 -7.88
N ILE A 176 7.60 -16.36 -7.21
CA ILE A 176 7.44 -16.32 -5.75
C ILE A 176 5.98 -16.17 -5.33
N ASN A 177 5.27 -15.16 -5.83
CA ASN A 177 3.86 -14.91 -5.47
C ASN A 177 2.98 -14.54 -6.69
N ASP A 178 3.35 -15.03 -7.86
CA ASP A 178 2.65 -14.86 -9.14
C ASP A 178 1.72 -16.04 -9.48
N CYS A 179 1.52 -16.99 -8.57
CA CYS A 179 0.54 -18.07 -8.68
C CYS A 179 -0.71 -17.81 -7.83
N GLY A 180 -1.84 -18.41 -8.20
CA GLY A 180 -3.11 -18.29 -7.45
C GLY A 180 -3.72 -16.88 -7.45
N ILE A 181 -3.44 -16.07 -8.49
CA ILE A 181 -3.96 -14.71 -8.62
C ILE A 181 -5.49 -14.71 -8.68
N GLU A 182 -6.09 -15.65 -9.41
CA GLU A 182 -7.55 -15.81 -9.48
C GLU A 182 -8.19 -15.95 -8.09
N ASP A 183 -7.74 -16.93 -7.30
CA ASP A 183 -8.24 -17.19 -5.95
C ASP A 183 -8.05 -15.99 -5.03
N LEU A 184 -6.90 -15.30 -5.14
CA LEU A 184 -6.62 -14.09 -4.39
C LEU A 184 -7.60 -12.97 -4.75
N VAL A 185 -7.82 -12.70 -6.04
CA VAL A 185 -8.76 -11.67 -6.51
C VAL A 185 -10.18 -12.01 -6.06
N TYR A 186 -10.61 -13.26 -6.20
CA TYR A 186 -11.93 -13.72 -5.74
C TYR A 186 -12.12 -13.55 -4.22
N SER A 187 -11.07 -13.87 -3.45
CA SER A 187 -11.07 -13.67 -1.99
C SER A 187 -11.19 -12.19 -1.60
N LEU A 188 -10.51 -11.31 -2.34
CA LEU A 188 -10.59 -9.86 -2.14
C LEU A 188 -11.98 -9.32 -2.51
N HIS A 189 -12.55 -9.77 -3.63
CA HIS A 189 -13.92 -9.46 -4.03
C HIS A 189 -14.93 -9.85 -2.96
N SER A 190 -14.83 -11.09 -2.48
CA SER A 190 -15.70 -11.62 -1.42
C SER A 190 -15.59 -10.84 -0.11
N ALA A 191 -14.43 -10.22 0.17
CA ALA A 191 -14.22 -9.36 1.33
C ALA A 191 -14.72 -7.91 1.13
N GLY A 192 -15.35 -7.60 -0.01
CA GLY A 192 -15.95 -6.29 -0.30
C GLY A 192 -14.98 -5.25 -0.90
N VAL A 193 -13.84 -5.69 -1.44
CA VAL A 193 -12.90 -4.83 -2.17
C VAL A 193 -13.53 -4.38 -3.48
N ARG A 194 -13.43 -3.07 -3.78
CA ARG A 194 -13.96 -2.46 -5.02
C ARG A 194 -12.90 -1.95 -5.99
N HIS A 195 -11.65 -1.94 -5.56
CA HIS A 195 -10.51 -1.57 -6.40
C HIS A 195 -9.28 -2.40 -6.06
N ILE A 196 -8.57 -2.89 -7.07
CA ILE A 196 -7.26 -3.54 -6.91
C ILE A 196 -6.18 -2.69 -7.55
N THR A 197 -5.12 -2.44 -6.80
CA THR A 197 -3.87 -1.90 -7.33
C THR A 197 -2.82 -3.00 -7.36
N SER A 198 -2.19 -3.22 -8.51
CA SER A 198 -1.06 -4.15 -8.62
C SER A 198 0.19 -3.48 -9.17
N SER A 199 1.33 -4.10 -8.93
CA SER A 199 2.59 -3.71 -9.54
C SER A 199 3.56 -4.88 -9.54
N THR A 200 4.43 -4.94 -10.52
CA THR A 200 5.54 -5.88 -10.49
C THR A 200 6.64 -5.41 -9.56
N TYR A 201 7.46 -6.34 -9.09
CA TYR A 201 8.56 -6.07 -8.19
C TYR A 201 9.60 -5.09 -8.77
N LYS A 202 9.71 -3.92 -8.13
CA LYS A 202 10.66 -2.85 -8.48
C LYS A 202 11.91 -2.93 -7.61
N ALA A 203 12.79 -3.86 -7.93
CA ALA A 203 13.96 -4.19 -7.12
C ALA A 203 14.87 -2.98 -6.84
N ARG A 204 15.19 -2.78 -5.55
CA ARG A 204 16.30 -1.94 -5.07
C ARG A 204 17.47 -2.85 -4.68
N PRO A 205 18.71 -2.35 -4.62
CA PRO A 205 19.87 -3.18 -4.23
C PRO A 205 19.70 -3.92 -2.88
N ASP A 206 19.08 -3.27 -1.89
CA ASP A 206 18.86 -3.88 -0.58
C ASP A 206 17.78 -4.99 -0.61
N SER A 207 16.68 -4.75 -1.33
CA SER A 207 15.54 -5.64 -1.43
C SER A 207 15.86 -6.86 -2.27
N ILE A 208 16.57 -6.72 -3.40
CA ILE A 208 16.96 -7.89 -4.20
C ILE A 208 17.94 -8.78 -3.44
N LYS A 209 18.83 -8.21 -2.61
CA LYS A 209 19.71 -8.99 -1.74
C LYS A 209 18.91 -9.80 -0.72
N LYS A 210 17.92 -9.19 -0.06
CA LYS A 210 17.02 -9.86 0.89
C LYS A 210 16.22 -10.98 0.22
N ILE A 211 15.62 -10.71 -0.95
CA ILE A 211 14.86 -11.71 -1.71
C ILE A 211 15.76 -12.87 -2.13
N THR A 212 16.94 -12.61 -2.72
CA THR A 212 17.86 -13.69 -3.15
C THR A 212 18.32 -14.54 -1.96
N ALA A 213 18.53 -13.94 -0.79
CA ALA A 213 18.92 -14.70 0.40
C ALA A 213 17.79 -15.63 0.90
N ALA A 214 16.53 -15.19 0.81
CA ALA A 214 15.38 -15.97 1.26
C ALA A 214 14.84 -16.95 0.20
N PHE A 215 15.09 -16.68 -1.07
CA PHE A 215 14.61 -17.41 -2.26
C PHE A 215 15.78 -17.52 -3.26
N PRO A 216 16.73 -18.43 -3.07
CA PRO A 216 17.96 -18.45 -3.87
C PRO A 216 17.74 -18.76 -5.35
N GLU A 217 16.89 -19.73 -5.67
CA GLU A 217 16.61 -20.15 -7.05
C GLU A 217 15.83 -19.07 -7.80
N GLU A 218 14.73 -18.62 -7.21
CA GLU A 218 13.89 -17.55 -7.75
C GLU A 218 14.66 -16.22 -7.80
N GLY A 219 15.51 -15.96 -6.81
CA GLY A 219 16.40 -14.79 -6.79
C GLY A 219 17.41 -14.79 -7.94
N ALA A 220 17.96 -15.95 -8.32
CA ALA A 220 18.83 -16.07 -9.48
C ALA A 220 18.06 -15.81 -10.78
N ALA A 221 16.87 -16.41 -10.92
CA ALA A 221 15.99 -16.19 -12.07
C ALA A 221 15.58 -14.70 -12.19
N LEU A 222 15.18 -14.07 -11.08
CA LEU A 222 14.83 -12.64 -11.03
C LEU A 222 15.98 -11.75 -11.49
N LYS A 223 17.22 -12.03 -11.08
CA LYS A 223 18.38 -11.25 -11.55
C LYS A 223 18.58 -11.35 -13.06
N ALA A 224 18.38 -12.53 -13.64
CA ALA A 224 18.43 -12.73 -15.09
C ALA A 224 17.28 -12.01 -15.81
N LEU A 225 16.10 -11.92 -15.20
CA LEU A 225 14.99 -11.11 -15.75
C LEU A 225 15.29 -9.61 -15.66
N PHE A 226 15.79 -9.12 -14.52
CA PHE A 226 16.13 -7.71 -14.34
C PHE A 226 17.26 -7.23 -15.27
N SER A 227 18.19 -8.09 -15.67
CA SER A 227 19.25 -7.71 -16.63
C SER A 227 18.72 -7.42 -18.04
N ARG A 228 17.51 -7.91 -18.36
CA ARG A 228 16.79 -7.64 -19.61
C ARG A 228 15.80 -6.48 -19.51
N GLY A 229 15.66 -5.90 -18.32
CA GLY A 229 14.68 -4.85 -18.04
C GLY A 229 15.27 -3.44 -17.96
N GLY A 230 14.47 -2.50 -17.46
CA GLY A 230 14.82 -1.08 -17.37
C GLY A 230 15.19 -0.63 -15.95
N ARG A 231 15.69 0.60 -15.81
CA ARG A 231 15.92 1.25 -14.52
C ARG A 231 15.19 2.59 -14.46
N TYR A 232 14.35 2.79 -13.45
CA TYR A 232 13.60 4.03 -13.23
C TYR A 232 13.69 4.48 -11.78
N SER A 233 14.03 5.75 -11.55
CA SER A 233 14.20 6.36 -10.23
C SER A 233 15.07 5.53 -9.27
N GLY A 234 16.04 4.78 -9.80
CA GLY A 234 16.96 3.90 -9.07
C GLY A 234 16.41 2.52 -8.66
N SER A 235 15.24 2.11 -9.14
CA SER A 235 14.75 0.73 -9.08
C SER A 235 15.00 0.02 -10.42
N SER A 236 15.27 -1.29 -10.37
CA SER A 236 15.28 -2.16 -11.55
C SER A 236 13.87 -2.69 -11.79
N TYR A 237 13.45 -2.71 -13.05
CA TYR A 237 12.13 -3.13 -13.50
C TYR A 237 12.31 -4.36 -14.39
N LEU A 238 11.34 -5.25 -14.38
CA LEU A 238 11.29 -6.37 -15.33
C LEU A 238 11.05 -5.86 -16.77
N PRO A 239 11.33 -6.70 -17.80
CA PRO A 239 10.99 -6.41 -19.19
C PRO A 239 9.53 -5.97 -19.34
N ALA A 240 9.27 -4.99 -20.21
CA ALA A 240 7.96 -4.33 -20.27
C ALA A 240 6.83 -5.29 -20.72
N ASP A 241 7.12 -6.19 -21.65
CA ASP A 241 6.25 -7.28 -22.10
C ASP A 241 5.88 -8.21 -20.95
N LEU A 242 6.87 -8.65 -20.15
CA LEU A 242 6.62 -9.49 -18.99
C LEU A 242 5.78 -8.78 -17.93
N ARG A 243 6.10 -7.51 -17.62
CA ARG A 243 5.31 -6.73 -16.66
C ARG A 243 3.87 -6.60 -17.11
N ARG A 244 3.66 -6.27 -18.39
CA ARG A 244 2.34 -6.12 -18.98
C ARG A 244 1.55 -7.42 -18.87
N SER A 245 2.13 -8.55 -19.27
CA SER A 245 1.48 -9.86 -19.19
C SER A 245 1.04 -10.22 -17.76
N ILE A 246 1.91 -10.03 -16.77
CA ILE A 246 1.58 -10.29 -15.35
C ILE A 246 0.42 -9.41 -14.88
N LEU A 247 0.40 -8.14 -15.28
CA LEU A 247 -0.61 -7.18 -14.83
C LEU A 247 -1.93 -7.34 -15.58
N GLU A 248 -1.90 -7.78 -16.84
CA GLU A 248 -3.08 -8.15 -17.63
C GLU A 248 -3.81 -9.35 -17.02
N ASP A 249 -3.08 -10.31 -16.46
CA ASP A 249 -3.66 -11.43 -15.72
C ASP A 249 -4.48 -10.97 -14.51
N VAL A 250 -3.89 -10.11 -13.66
CA VAL A 250 -4.60 -9.52 -12.51
C VAL A 250 -5.80 -8.67 -12.95
N ALA A 251 -5.62 -7.87 -13.99
CA ALA A 251 -6.67 -7.01 -14.54
C ALA A 251 -7.87 -7.84 -15.02
N SER A 252 -7.61 -8.92 -15.75
CA SER A 252 -8.62 -9.83 -16.26
C SER A 252 -9.50 -10.38 -15.13
N HIS A 253 -8.89 -10.92 -14.08
CA HIS A 253 -9.64 -11.42 -12.92
C HIS A 253 -10.37 -10.33 -12.14
N ALA A 254 -9.79 -9.14 -12.01
CA ALA A 254 -10.46 -8.00 -11.38
C ALA A 254 -11.71 -7.59 -12.17
N HIS A 255 -11.61 -7.49 -13.50
CA HIS A 255 -12.73 -7.13 -14.37
C HIS A 255 -13.84 -8.18 -14.38
N GLN A 256 -13.49 -9.47 -14.36
CA GLN A 256 -14.46 -10.57 -14.26
C GLN A 256 -15.28 -10.51 -12.97
N THR A 257 -14.72 -9.97 -11.89
CA THR A 257 -15.39 -9.79 -10.59
C THR A 257 -16.02 -8.40 -10.42
N GLY A 258 -15.96 -7.55 -11.44
CA GLY A 258 -16.47 -6.17 -11.40
C GLY A 258 -15.66 -5.21 -10.52
N ILE A 259 -14.43 -5.58 -10.16
CA ILE A 259 -13.50 -4.73 -9.42
C ILE A 259 -12.73 -3.85 -10.41
N THR A 260 -12.62 -2.56 -10.13
CA THR A 260 -11.75 -1.68 -10.94
C THR A 260 -10.28 -1.96 -10.66
N PHE A 261 -9.42 -1.78 -11.65
CA PHE A 261 -8.02 -2.12 -11.61
C PHE A 261 -7.12 -0.96 -12.03
N SER A 262 -5.98 -0.82 -11.35
CA SER A 262 -4.92 0.11 -11.76
C SER A 262 -3.54 -0.41 -11.39
N THR A 263 -2.52 0.20 -11.98
CA THR A 263 -1.13 -0.17 -11.73
C THR A 263 -0.37 0.92 -10.99
N CYS A 264 0.52 0.53 -10.07
CA CYS A 264 1.38 1.49 -9.37
C CYS A 264 2.73 1.63 -10.07
N ARG A 265 2.93 2.76 -10.76
CA ARG A 265 4.20 3.12 -11.40
C ARG A 265 4.70 2.08 -12.42
N GLU A 266 3.79 1.52 -13.22
CA GLU A 266 4.13 0.55 -14.27
C GLU A 266 4.19 1.18 -15.67
N GLY A 267 3.66 2.40 -15.83
CA GLY A 267 3.54 3.04 -17.15
C GLY A 267 2.45 2.45 -18.03
N PHE A 268 1.51 1.70 -17.45
CA PHE A 268 0.37 1.09 -18.16
C PHE A 268 -0.94 1.60 -17.58
N ALA A 269 -1.82 2.11 -18.45
CA ALA A 269 -3.20 2.42 -18.11
C ALA A 269 -4.10 1.25 -18.54
N PHE A 270 -4.95 0.79 -17.63
CA PHE A 270 -5.91 -0.28 -17.87
C PHE A 270 -7.35 0.26 -17.91
N GLU A 271 -7.62 1.34 -17.17
CA GLU A 271 -8.93 1.99 -17.10
C GLU A 271 -8.73 3.50 -17.08
N GLU A 272 -9.61 4.23 -17.77
CA GLU A 272 -9.61 5.68 -17.80
C GLU A 272 -10.20 6.26 -16.50
N GLY A 273 -9.60 7.32 -15.96
CA GLY A 273 -10.09 7.98 -14.75
C GLY A 273 -9.85 7.22 -13.43
N ILE A 274 -9.25 6.03 -13.46
CA ILE A 274 -8.94 5.21 -12.28
C ILE A 274 -7.47 5.37 -11.88
N SER A 275 -7.22 5.78 -10.64
CA SER A 275 -5.87 6.06 -10.13
C SER A 275 -5.32 4.96 -9.23
N CYS A 276 -3.98 4.87 -9.17
CA CYS A 276 -3.25 3.89 -8.35
C CYS A 276 -3.53 3.92 -6.84
N ASP A 277 -3.98 5.06 -6.34
CA ASP A 277 -4.31 5.25 -4.93
C ASP A 277 -5.80 5.01 -4.67
N GLY A 278 -6.58 4.53 -5.64
CA GLY A 278 -8.01 4.28 -5.45
C GLY A 278 -8.79 5.53 -5.04
N SER A 279 -8.29 6.72 -5.38
CA SER A 279 -8.88 8.00 -4.95
C SER A 279 -10.30 8.22 -5.46
N HIS A 280 -10.69 7.52 -6.55
CA HIS A 280 -12.07 7.49 -7.06
C HIS A 280 -13.05 6.84 -6.07
N LEU A 281 -12.57 6.06 -5.10
CA LEU A 281 -13.39 5.50 -4.02
C LEU A 281 -13.63 6.46 -2.87
N LEU A 282 -12.88 7.56 -2.77
CA LEU A 282 -13.03 8.51 -1.66
C LEU A 282 -14.35 9.27 -1.81
N PRO A 283 -15.23 9.26 -0.79
CA PRO A 283 -16.48 10.02 -0.83
C PRO A 283 -16.21 11.50 -1.14
N LEU A 284 -17.07 12.11 -1.97
CA LEU A 284 -17.03 13.53 -2.30
C LEU A 284 -17.39 14.39 -1.08
#